data_AF-A0A924U5U9-F1
#
_entry.id   AF-A0A924U5U9-F1
#
_cell.length_a   1.000
_cell.length_b   1.000
_cell.length_c   1.000
_cell.angle_alpha   90.00
_cell.angle_beta   90.00
_cell.angle_gamma   90.00
#
_symmetry.space_group_name_H-M   'P 1'
#
loop_
_entity.id
_entity.type
_entity.pdbx_description
1 polymer ?
#
loop_
_entity_poly.entity_id
_entity_poly.type
_entity_poly.pdbx_seq_one_letter_code
_entity_poly.pdbx_strand_id
1 'polypeptide(L)'
;MKTFIRVVESGVPSSDRSLLEFGGGIYGQAAHLGAASRSMCFASGQGLPGQAWEQGRPIVLTRIEGSYFQRTRFAQAEGLTCGIAMPIFAGEFLTSALVMFCGDDDAHAGAIELWRHDPTEAPEMNLAEGYYGHTAEAFEYISRRTSFRKGSGLPGLAWGSGLPVVMEDLGKGTRFLRAETATRVGISRGLAMPCHVPGEQSSVMAFLSALGTPIVRRFERWEPDATRQHLLRTGGFCESDGPLPP
;
A
#
# COMPACT_ATOMS: atom_id res chain seq x y z
N MET A 1 2.05 12.23 16.95
CA MET A 1 1.05 11.71 15.99
C MET A 1 1.40 10.29 15.58
N LYS A 2 0.46 9.36 15.75
CA LYS A 2 0.60 7.95 15.34
C LYS A 2 0.17 7.83 13.87
N THR A 3 0.88 7.00 13.11
CA THR A 3 0.56 6.74 11.69
C THR A 3 -0.12 5.40 11.56
N PHE A 4 -0.92 5.24 10.51
CA PHE A 4 -1.62 3.98 10.25
C PHE A 4 -0.62 2.86 9.92
N ILE A 5 0.33 3.10 9.01
CA ILE A 5 1.47 2.19 8.81
C ILE A 5 2.41 2.35 10.00
N ARG A 6 2.65 1.24 10.71
CA ARG A 6 3.46 1.22 11.94
C ARG A 6 4.73 0.40 11.80
N VAL A 7 4.71 -0.59 10.91
CA VAL A 7 5.84 -1.47 10.64
C VAL A 7 5.99 -1.64 9.14
N VAL A 8 7.23 -1.64 8.66
CA VAL A 8 7.58 -1.98 7.29
C VAL A 8 8.74 -2.96 7.34
N GLU A 9 8.69 -4.02 6.55
CA GLU A 9 9.78 -4.99 6.41
C GLU A 9 9.91 -5.43 4.96
N SER A 10 11.08 -5.95 4.58
CA SER A 10 11.31 -6.55 3.28
C SER A 10 11.77 -8.00 3.44
N GLY A 11 11.15 -8.88 2.66
CA GLY A 11 11.69 -10.19 2.36
C GLY A 11 12.50 -10.13 1.07
N VAL A 12 13.68 -10.72 1.02
CA VAL A 12 14.51 -10.84 -0.20
C VAL A 12 14.66 -12.31 -0.55
N PRO A 13 14.63 -12.70 -1.84
CA PRO A 13 14.87 -14.07 -2.22
C PRO A 13 16.24 -14.57 -1.73
N SER A 14 16.28 -15.78 -1.19
CA SER A 14 17.51 -16.51 -0.90
C SER A 14 18.36 -16.70 -2.16
N SER A 15 19.62 -17.09 -2.00
CA SER A 15 20.55 -17.29 -3.12
C SER A 15 20.07 -18.34 -4.13
N ASP A 16 19.37 -19.38 -3.66
CA ASP A 16 18.73 -20.42 -4.47
C ASP A 16 17.28 -20.06 -4.89
N ARG A 17 16.77 -18.90 -4.43
CA ARG A 17 15.42 -18.38 -4.67
C ARG A 17 14.28 -19.30 -4.22
N SER A 18 14.54 -20.19 -3.28
CA SER A 18 13.50 -21.08 -2.73
C SER A 18 12.69 -20.42 -1.62
N LEU A 19 13.24 -19.40 -0.96
CA LEU A 19 12.64 -18.73 0.19
C LEU A 19 12.78 -17.20 0.09
N LEU A 20 11.90 -16.49 0.81
CA LEU A 20 12.08 -15.10 1.18
C LEU A 20 12.71 -15.03 2.58
N GLU A 21 13.91 -14.48 2.66
CA GLU A 21 14.68 -14.22 3.88
C GLU A 21 14.52 -12.77 4.32
N PHE A 22 14.76 -12.48 5.59
CA PHE A 22 14.67 -11.11 6.11
C PHE A 22 15.74 -10.19 5.47
N GLY A 23 15.31 -9.22 4.67
CA GLY A 23 16.18 -8.22 4.05
C GLY A 23 16.34 -6.94 4.86
N GLY A 24 15.35 -6.57 5.67
CA GLY A 24 15.38 -5.35 6.47
C GLY A 24 14.00 -4.96 7.01
N GLY A 25 13.95 -3.99 7.93
CA GLY A 25 12.67 -3.50 8.42
C GLY A 25 12.78 -2.41 9.49
N ILE A 26 11.71 -1.64 9.61
CA ILE A 26 11.48 -0.58 10.58
C ILE A 26 10.27 -1.00 11.40
N TYR A 27 10.48 -1.27 12.69
CA TYR A 27 9.44 -1.82 13.58
C TYR A 27 8.88 -0.81 14.58
N GLY A 28 9.48 0.37 14.71
CA GLY A 28 9.08 1.33 15.74
C GLY A 28 9.10 0.68 17.14
N GLN A 29 7.95 0.64 17.81
CA GLN A 29 7.80 0.00 19.13
C GLN A 29 7.62 -1.52 19.07
N ALA A 30 7.36 -2.09 17.88
CA ALA A 30 7.07 -3.51 17.67
C ALA A 30 8.33 -4.40 17.66
N ALA A 31 9.19 -4.26 18.66
CA ALA A 31 10.49 -4.94 18.72
C ALA A 31 10.36 -6.47 18.72
N HIS A 32 9.36 -7.02 19.40
CA HIS A 32 9.11 -8.46 19.45
C HIS A 32 8.67 -9.03 18.10
N LEU A 33 7.85 -8.29 17.35
CA LEU A 33 7.52 -8.65 15.97
C LEU A 33 8.78 -8.65 15.11
N GLY A 34 9.64 -7.64 15.25
CA GLY A 34 10.90 -7.56 14.51
C GLY A 34 11.88 -8.70 14.84
N ALA A 35 11.97 -9.11 16.10
CA ALA A 35 12.77 -10.26 16.49
C ALA A 35 12.24 -11.55 15.83
N ALA A 36 10.92 -11.76 15.84
CA ALA A 36 10.30 -12.91 15.19
C ALA A 36 10.51 -12.90 13.66
N SER A 37 10.36 -11.74 13.01
CA SER A 37 10.56 -11.59 11.56
C SER A 37 11.96 -11.97 11.11
N ARG A 38 13.00 -11.62 11.89
CA ARG A 38 14.41 -11.91 11.55
C ARG A 38 14.76 -13.39 11.54
N SER A 39 14.01 -14.21 12.28
CA SER A 39 14.21 -15.65 12.36
C SER A 39 13.32 -16.47 11.41
N MET A 40 12.49 -15.80 10.61
CA MET A 40 11.55 -16.47 9.71
C MET A 40 12.00 -16.36 8.25
N CYS A 41 11.71 -17.42 7.51
CA CYS A 41 11.76 -17.43 6.06
C CYS A 41 10.40 -17.88 5.53
N PHE A 42 10.03 -17.42 4.34
CA PHE A 42 8.74 -17.73 3.73
C PHE A 42 8.93 -18.35 2.35
N ALA A 43 8.46 -19.58 2.15
CA ALA A 43 8.35 -20.17 0.82
C ALA A 43 7.24 -19.49 0.00
N SER A 44 7.20 -19.75 -1.32
CA SER A 44 6.05 -19.39 -2.15
C SER A 44 4.75 -19.95 -1.55
N GLY A 45 3.72 -19.12 -1.48
CA GLY A 45 2.42 -19.44 -0.88
C GLY A 45 2.41 -19.41 0.66
N GLN A 46 3.55 -19.19 1.31
CA GLN A 46 3.64 -19.25 2.77
C GLN A 46 3.50 -17.86 3.42
N GLY A 47 2.49 -17.71 4.28
CA GLY A 47 2.25 -16.44 4.99
C GLY A 47 1.98 -15.29 4.02
N LEU A 48 1.93 -14.06 4.55
CA LEU A 48 1.63 -12.88 3.74
C LEU A 48 2.65 -12.58 2.61
N PRO A 49 3.97 -12.52 2.87
CA PRO A 49 4.93 -12.27 1.79
C PRO A 49 5.00 -13.41 0.75
N GLY A 50 4.90 -14.67 1.18
CA GLY A 50 4.93 -15.82 0.27
C GLY A 50 3.67 -15.91 -0.60
N GLN A 51 2.50 -15.55 -0.09
CA GLN A 51 1.27 -15.44 -0.87
C GLN A 51 1.38 -14.37 -1.97
N ALA A 52 1.96 -13.21 -1.65
CA ALA A 52 2.17 -12.14 -2.62
C ALA A 52 3.19 -12.55 -3.71
N TRP A 53 4.23 -13.30 -3.32
CA TRP A 53 5.17 -13.91 -4.25
C TRP A 53 4.45 -14.89 -5.19
N GLU A 54 3.72 -15.85 -4.65
CA GLU A 54 3.04 -16.89 -5.44
C GLU A 54 2.06 -16.30 -6.46
N GLN A 55 1.29 -15.29 -6.04
CA GLN A 55 0.28 -14.66 -6.89
C GLN A 55 0.86 -13.63 -7.86
N GLY A 56 2.13 -13.25 -7.70
CA GLY A 56 2.78 -12.24 -8.54
C GLY A 56 2.17 -10.83 -8.43
N ARG A 57 1.43 -10.54 -7.36
CA ARG A 57 0.67 -9.28 -7.21
C ARG A 57 0.56 -8.83 -5.76
N PRO A 58 0.28 -7.53 -5.52
CA PRO A 58 0.01 -7.04 -4.18
C PRO A 58 -1.17 -7.77 -3.52
N ILE A 59 -1.10 -7.89 -2.19
CA ILE A 59 -2.17 -8.43 -1.36
C ILE A 59 -2.45 -7.44 -0.24
N VAL A 60 -3.74 -7.16 -0.01
CA VAL A 60 -4.24 -6.48 1.18
C VAL A 60 -4.90 -7.53 2.06
N LEU A 61 -4.27 -7.84 3.19
CA LEU A 61 -4.83 -8.68 4.23
C LEU A 61 -5.59 -7.80 5.22
N THR A 62 -6.91 -7.74 5.07
CA THR A 62 -7.80 -6.85 5.83
C THR A 62 -7.91 -7.21 7.31
N ARG A 63 -7.57 -8.45 7.69
CA ARG A 63 -7.54 -8.91 9.07
C ARG A 63 -6.38 -9.89 9.31
N ILE A 64 -5.55 -9.59 10.30
CA ILE A 64 -4.47 -10.47 10.75
C ILE A 64 -5.02 -11.64 11.58
N GLU A 65 -5.93 -11.38 12.51
CA GLU A 65 -6.52 -12.40 13.35
C GLU A 65 -7.36 -13.42 12.54
N GLY A 66 -7.18 -14.70 12.83
CA GLY A 66 -7.90 -15.78 12.15
C GLY A 66 -7.49 -16.00 10.68
N SER A 67 -6.42 -15.36 10.22
CA SER A 67 -5.89 -15.51 8.86
C SER A 67 -4.69 -16.47 8.78
N TYR A 68 -4.15 -16.64 7.57
CA TYR A 68 -2.90 -17.38 7.32
C TYR A 68 -1.64 -16.64 7.80
N PHE A 69 -1.77 -15.49 8.47
CA PHE A 69 -0.64 -14.75 9.03
C PHE A 69 0.04 -15.53 10.17
N GLN A 70 1.35 -15.73 10.05
CA GLN A 70 2.09 -16.63 10.95
C GLN A 70 2.58 -15.97 12.24
N ARG A 71 2.51 -14.64 12.35
CA ARG A 71 3.06 -13.85 13.47
C ARG A 71 1.97 -13.15 14.29
N THR A 72 0.76 -13.70 14.27
CA THR A 72 -0.46 -13.06 14.80
C THR A 72 -0.29 -12.59 16.24
N ARG A 73 0.27 -13.41 17.14
CA ARG A 73 0.47 -13.02 18.55
C ARG A 73 1.35 -11.77 18.71
N PHE A 74 2.44 -11.68 17.95
CA PHE A 74 3.33 -10.52 18.00
C PHE A 74 2.69 -9.28 17.39
N ALA A 75 1.92 -9.45 16.30
CA ALA A 75 1.19 -8.35 15.69
C ALA A 75 0.07 -7.81 16.61
N GLN A 76 -0.70 -8.70 17.23
CA GLN A 76 -1.78 -8.35 18.16
C GLN A 76 -1.27 -7.63 19.41
N ALA A 77 -0.14 -8.07 19.98
CA ALA A 77 0.48 -7.41 21.12
C ALA A 77 0.82 -5.93 20.85
N GLU A 78 0.98 -5.58 19.57
CA GLU A 78 1.31 -4.23 19.11
C GLU A 78 0.07 -3.47 18.59
N GLY A 79 -1.12 -4.09 18.58
CA GLY A 79 -2.34 -3.52 18.01
C GLY A 79 -2.32 -3.42 16.49
N LEU A 80 -1.61 -4.32 15.81
CA LEU A 80 -1.61 -4.42 14.35
C LEU A 80 -2.77 -5.31 13.89
N THR A 81 -3.58 -4.80 12.97
CA THR A 81 -4.86 -5.42 12.59
C THR A 81 -4.89 -5.87 11.14
N CYS A 82 -4.14 -5.22 10.25
CA CYS A 82 -4.10 -5.54 8.83
C CYS A 82 -2.65 -5.50 8.29
N GLY A 83 -2.45 -6.12 7.13
CA GLY A 83 -1.15 -6.23 6.49
C GLY A 83 -1.24 -6.06 4.98
N ILE A 84 -0.17 -5.58 4.36
CA ILE A 84 -0.06 -5.42 2.92
C ILE A 84 1.24 -6.08 2.52
N ALA A 85 1.22 -6.92 1.50
CA ALA A 85 2.44 -7.38 0.84
C ALA A 85 2.46 -6.92 -0.61
N MET A 86 3.57 -6.33 -1.03
CA MET A 86 3.81 -5.88 -2.39
C MET A 86 5.05 -6.59 -2.93
N PRO A 87 4.90 -7.49 -3.89
CA PRO A 87 6.04 -8.09 -4.55
C PRO A 87 6.66 -7.06 -5.50
N ILE A 88 7.99 -6.96 -5.48
CA ILE A 88 8.77 -6.03 -6.31
C ILE A 88 9.52 -6.86 -7.34
N PHE A 89 9.32 -6.53 -8.61
CA PHE A 89 9.89 -7.28 -9.73
C PHE A 89 10.87 -6.44 -10.55
N ALA A 90 11.89 -7.11 -11.08
CA ALA A 90 12.72 -6.63 -12.18
C ALA A 90 12.45 -7.52 -13.39
N GLY A 91 11.56 -7.09 -14.28
CA GLY A 91 10.97 -7.95 -15.31
C GLY A 91 10.16 -9.07 -14.65
N GLU A 92 10.46 -10.32 -14.97
CA GLU A 92 9.79 -11.50 -14.39
C GLU A 92 10.41 -11.94 -13.03
N PHE A 93 11.51 -11.29 -12.60
CA PHE A 93 12.26 -11.73 -11.42
C PHE A 93 11.82 -10.98 -10.16
N LEU A 94 11.31 -11.70 -9.17
CA LEU A 94 11.07 -11.15 -7.84
C LEU A 94 12.42 -10.72 -7.23
N THR A 95 12.50 -9.47 -6.78
CA THR A 95 13.68 -8.91 -6.10
C THR A 95 13.45 -8.75 -4.61
N SER A 96 12.21 -8.49 -4.21
CA SER A 96 11.81 -8.43 -2.80
C SER A 96 10.29 -8.49 -2.65
N ALA A 97 9.82 -8.76 -1.43
CA ALA A 97 8.44 -8.54 -1.02
C ALA A 97 8.43 -7.49 0.10
N LEU A 98 7.89 -6.30 -0.17
CA LEU A 98 7.70 -5.26 0.84
C LEU A 98 6.42 -5.57 1.62
N VAL A 99 6.52 -5.69 2.94
CA VAL A 99 5.38 -5.94 3.81
C VAL A 99 5.18 -4.75 4.74
N MET A 100 3.96 -4.26 4.84
CA MET A 100 3.56 -3.18 5.74
C MET A 100 2.51 -3.71 6.70
N PHE A 101 2.65 -3.42 7.99
CA PHE A 101 1.61 -3.71 8.98
C PHE A 101 1.03 -2.41 9.49
N CYS A 102 -0.31 -2.39 9.51
CA CYS A 102 -1.05 -1.24 9.96
C CYS A 102 -1.79 -1.58 11.25
N GLY A 103 -1.90 -0.59 12.13
CA GLY A 103 -2.61 -0.73 13.40
C GLY A 103 -3.91 0.03 13.36
N ASP A 104 -4.95 -0.57 13.93
CA ASP A 104 -6.23 0.10 14.14
C ASP A 104 -6.20 0.77 15.51
N ASP A 105 -6.68 2.00 15.52
CA ASP A 105 -7.10 2.69 16.73
C ASP A 105 -8.52 3.11 16.40
N ASP A 106 -9.52 2.92 17.27
CA ASP A 106 -10.96 3.11 17.00
C ASP A 106 -11.36 4.45 16.33
N ALA A 107 -10.45 5.43 16.29
CA ALA A 107 -10.56 6.70 15.60
C ALA A 107 -10.05 6.71 14.13
N HIS A 108 -9.56 5.60 13.58
CA HIS A 108 -9.01 5.56 12.22
C HIS A 108 -10.12 5.54 11.17
N ALA A 109 -10.16 6.61 10.36
CA ALA A 109 -11.04 6.73 9.20
C ALA A 109 -10.30 6.58 7.85
N GLY A 110 -9.03 6.20 7.87
CA GLY A 110 -8.22 5.97 6.68
C GLY A 110 -8.63 4.72 5.89
N ALA A 111 -8.13 4.60 4.66
CA ALA A 111 -8.36 3.44 3.83
C ALA A 111 -7.12 3.06 3.02
N ILE A 112 -6.99 1.76 2.74
CA ILE A 112 -5.96 1.21 1.85
C ILE A 112 -6.69 0.36 0.82
N GLU A 113 -6.53 0.70 -0.45
CA GLU A 113 -7.26 0.09 -1.55
C GLU A 113 -6.27 -0.50 -2.55
N LEU A 114 -6.51 -1.75 -2.94
CA LEU A 114 -5.85 -2.41 -4.07
C LEU A 114 -6.79 -2.35 -5.27
N TRP A 115 -6.36 -1.64 -6.29
CA TRP A 115 -7.05 -1.50 -7.56
C TRP A 115 -6.37 -2.37 -8.63
N ARG A 116 -7.16 -3.10 -9.43
CA ARG A 116 -6.67 -4.01 -10.47
C ARG A 116 -7.36 -3.75 -11.81
N HIS A 117 -6.56 -3.76 -12.86
CA HIS A 117 -7.04 -3.80 -14.24
C HIS A 117 -6.53 -5.08 -14.90
N ASP A 118 -7.46 -5.84 -15.48
CA ASP A 118 -7.19 -6.95 -16.38
C ASP A 118 -7.79 -6.61 -17.75
N PRO A 119 -6.96 -6.47 -18.81
CA PRO A 119 -7.45 -6.10 -20.14
C PRO A 119 -8.43 -7.11 -20.74
N THR A 120 -8.47 -8.34 -20.23
CA THR A 120 -9.41 -9.38 -20.68
C THR A 120 -10.77 -9.31 -19.99
N GLU A 121 -10.86 -8.66 -18.82
CA GLU A 121 -12.09 -8.54 -18.03
C GLU A 121 -12.85 -7.25 -18.37
N ALA A 122 -12.17 -6.09 -18.33
CA ALA A 122 -12.78 -4.79 -18.52
C ALA A 122 -11.75 -3.72 -18.95
N PRO A 123 -12.18 -2.66 -19.67
CA PRO A 123 -11.29 -1.54 -20.02
C PRO A 123 -10.97 -0.62 -18.83
N GLU A 124 -11.69 -0.75 -17.72
CA GLU A 124 -11.48 0.04 -16.50
C GLU A 124 -10.82 -0.77 -15.38
N MET A 125 -10.16 -0.06 -14.48
CA MET A 125 -9.61 -0.60 -13.24
C MET A 125 -10.69 -0.65 -12.17
N ASN A 126 -10.83 -1.81 -11.49
CA ASN A 126 -11.81 -2.06 -10.44
C ASN A 126 -11.13 -2.31 -9.09
N LEU A 127 -11.88 -2.15 -8.01
CA LEU A 127 -11.38 -2.46 -6.67
C LEU A 127 -11.26 -3.98 -6.51
N ALA A 128 -10.04 -4.48 -6.25
CA ALA A 128 -9.80 -5.89 -5.97
C ALA A 128 -9.95 -6.20 -4.48
N GLU A 129 -9.40 -5.35 -3.61
CA GLU A 129 -9.56 -5.46 -2.16
C GLU A 129 -9.35 -4.10 -1.48
N GLY A 130 -9.86 -3.91 -0.27
CA GLY A 130 -9.49 -2.76 0.54
C GLY A 130 -9.69 -2.97 2.03
N TYR A 131 -8.83 -2.34 2.82
CA TYR A 131 -9.04 -2.14 4.24
C TYR A 131 -9.63 -0.75 4.46
N TYR A 132 -10.71 -0.69 5.24
CA TYR A 132 -11.41 0.53 5.59
C TYR A 132 -11.52 0.60 7.10
N GLY A 133 -11.19 1.75 7.68
CA GLY A 133 -11.41 2.00 9.09
C GLY A 133 -12.90 1.91 9.45
N HIS A 134 -13.20 1.72 10.74
CA HIS A 134 -14.54 1.44 11.26
C HIS A 134 -15.60 2.48 10.85
N THR A 135 -15.21 3.75 10.67
CA THR A 135 -16.13 4.84 10.31
C THR A 135 -16.30 5.02 8.79
N ALA A 136 -15.72 4.13 7.97
CA ALA A 136 -15.64 4.30 6.52
C ALA A 136 -16.53 3.32 5.71
N GLU A 137 -17.53 2.68 6.31
CA GLU A 137 -18.43 1.72 5.63
C GLU A 137 -19.10 2.30 4.37
N ALA A 138 -19.63 3.53 4.47
CA ALA A 138 -20.25 4.20 3.33
C ALA A 138 -19.22 4.48 2.20
N PHE A 139 -17.97 4.75 2.58
CA PHE A 139 -16.89 4.97 1.63
C PHE A 139 -16.50 3.65 0.94
N GLU A 140 -16.36 2.57 1.69
CA GLU A 140 -16.14 1.22 1.15
C GLU A 140 -17.23 0.82 0.15
N TYR A 141 -18.51 1.04 0.50
CA TYR A 141 -19.65 0.71 -0.35
C TYR A 141 -19.55 1.36 -1.73
N ILE A 142 -19.13 2.63 -1.77
CA ILE A 142 -18.94 3.39 -3.01
C ILE A 142 -17.67 2.96 -3.73
N SER A 143 -16.56 2.73 -3.01
CA SER A 143 -15.30 2.23 -3.59
C SER A 143 -15.51 0.93 -4.36
N ARG A 144 -16.24 -0.03 -3.78
CA ARG A 144 -16.56 -1.33 -4.40
C ARG A 144 -17.40 -1.21 -5.68
N ARG A 145 -18.02 -0.07 -5.94
CA ARG A 145 -18.86 0.21 -7.13
C ARG A 145 -18.23 1.24 -8.08
N THR A 146 -17.03 1.70 -7.76
CA THR A 146 -16.31 2.66 -8.59
C THR A 146 -15.35 1.92 -9.49
N SER A 147 -15.23 2.38 -10.72
CA SER A 147 -14.17 1.98 -11.64
C SER A 147 -13.43 3.21 -12.15
N PHE A 148 -12.17 3.05 -12.50
CA PHE A 148 -11.32 4.15 -12.99
C PHE A 148 -10.80 3.84 -14.38
N ARG A 149 -10.97 4.80 -15.30
CA ARG A 149 -10.27 4.79 -16.59
C ARG A 149 -8.82 5.20 -16.38
N LYS A 150 -7.94 4.69 -17.25
CA LYS A 150 -6.54 5.11 -17.28
C LYS A 150 -6.45 6.64 -17.44
N GLY A 151 -5.66 7.28 -16.56
CA GLY A 151 -5.52 8.73 -16.49
C GLY A 151 -6.62 9.49 -15.73
N SER A 152 -7.63 8.82 -15.17
CA SER A 152 -8.76 9.46 -14.47
C SER A 152 -8.85 9.07 -13.00
N GLY A 153 -9.07 10.05 -12.12
CA GLY A 153 -9.03 9.85 -10.67
C GLY A 153 -7.65 9.47 -10.15
N LEU A 154 -7.50 9.35 -8.84
CA LEU A 154 -6.20 9.08 -8.21
C LEU A 154 -5.59 7.75 -8.68
N PRO A 155 -6.29 6.59 -8.62
CA PRO A 155 -5.72 5.33 -9.10
C PRO A 155 -5.47 5.33 -10.60
N GLY A 156 -6.39 5.88 -11.41
CA GLY A 156 -6.24 5.93 -12.86
C GLY A 156 -5.07 6.82 -13.30
N LEU A 157 -4.78 7.92 -12.59
CA LEU A 157 -3.61 8.75 -12.87
C LEU A 157 -2.30 7.99 -12.62
N ALA A 158 -2.19 7.27 -11.51
CA ALA A 158 -1.01 6.42 -11.23
C ALA A 158 -0.85 5.29 -12.26
N TRP A 159 -1.97 4.69 -12.68
CA TRP A 159 -1.97 3.70 -13.76
C TRP A 159 -1.56 4.31 -15.11
N GLY A 160 -1.99 5.54 -15.40
CA GLY A 160 -1.69 6.25 -16.64
C GLY A 160 -0.23 6.64 -16.76
N SER A 161 0.35 7.19 -15.69
CA SER A 161 1.72 7.68 -15.67
C SER A 161 2.76 6.59 -15.42
N GLY A 162 2.38 5.48 -14.76
CA GLY A 162 3.34 4.51 -14.23
C GLY A 162 4.19 5.08 -13.08
N LEU A 163 3.80 6.22 -12.51
CA LEU A 163 4.50 6.90 -11.41
C LEU A 163 3.58 7.08 -10.20
N PRO A 164 4.13 7.17 -8.97
CA PRO A 164 3.35 7.56 -7.81
C PRO A 164 2.68 8.93 -7.98
N VAL A 165 1.41 9.03 -7.58
CA VAL A 165 0.58 10.24 -7.65
C VAL A 165 0.05 10.59 -6.27
N VAL A 166 0.03 11.88 -5.98
CA VAL A 166 -0.40 12.45 -4.70
C VAL A 166 -1.52 13.44 -4.97
N MET A 167 -2.56 13.39 -4.13
CA MET A 167 -3.64 14.38 -4.12
C MET A 167 -3.88 14.85 -2.70
N GLU A 168 -3.72 16.15 -2.47
CA GLU A 168 -3.78 16.77 -1.13
C GLU A 168 -5.20 17.15 -0.69
N ASP A 169 -6.12 17.34 -1.64
CA ASP A 169 -7.50 17.76 -1.39
C ASP A 169 -8.48 16.90 -2.21
N LEU A 170 -8.65 15.64 -1.80
CA LEU A 170 -9.57 14.70 -2.45
C LEU A 170 -11.04 15.20 -2.42
N GLY A 171 -11.42 15.98 -1.41
CA GLY A 171 -12.78 16.52 -1.25
C GLY A 171 -13.11 17.71 -2.16
N LYS A 172 -12.12 18.42 -2.72
CA LYS A 172 -12.34 19.64 -3.52
C LYS A 172 -12.04 19.48 -5.01
N GLY A 173 -11.40 18.37 -5.40
CA GLY A 173 -11.01 18.13 -6.79
C GLY A 173 -12.17 17.65 -7.65
N THR A 174 -12.44 18.34 -8.78
CA THR A 174 -13.40 17.89 -9.82
C THR A 174 -13.06 16.53 -10.46
N ARG A 175 -11.88 15.98 -10.16
CA ARG A 175 -11.34 14.72 -10.70
C ARG A 175 -11.46 13.53 -9.75
N PHE A 176 -11.97 13.70 -8.53
CA PHE A 176 -12.12 12.59 -7.59
C PHE A 176 -13.57 12.11 -7.54
N LEU A 177 -13.84 10.95 -8.15
CA LEU A 177 -15.17 10.38 -8.32
C LEU A 177 -15.94 10.17 -7.00
N ARG A 178 -15.23 10.13 -5.86
CA ARG A 178 -15.77 9.80 -4.53
C ARG A 178 -15.60 10.93 -3.50
N ALA A 179 -15.46 12.18 -3.98
CA ALA A 179 -15.13 13.34 -3.14
C ALA A 179 -16.12 13.61 -2.00
N GLU A 180 -17.41 13.52 -2.27
CA GLU A 180 -18.44 13.77 -1.26
C GLU A 180 -18.35 12.76 -0.10
N THR A 181 -18.28 11.46 -0.42
CA THR A 181 -18.19 10.42 0.61
C THR A 181 -16.85 10.45 1.35
N ALA A 182 -15.73 10.72 0.65
CA ALA A 182 -14.42 10.90 1.29
C ALA A 182 -14.43 12.05 2.30
N THR A 183 -15.04 13.19 1.93
CA THR A 183 -15.15 14.36 2.80
C THR A 183 -15.97 14.03 4.06
N ARG A 184 -17.08 13.30 3.92
CA ARG A 184 -17.92 12.87 5.04
C ARG A 184 -17.20 12.00 6.06
N VAL A 185 -16.25 11.17 5.61
CA VAL A 185 -15.43 10.31 6.49
C VAL A 185 -14.08 10.94 6.84
N GLY A 186 -13.84 12.19 6.46
CA GLY A 186 -12.63 12.93 6.81
C GLY A 186 -11.37 12.56 6.02
N ILE A 187 -11.50 11.79 4.93
CA ILE A 187 -10.40 11.49 4.01
C ILE A 187 -10.09 12.74 3.20
N SER A 188 -8.87 13.27 3.38
CA SER A 188 -8.42 14.50 2.73
C SER A 188 -7.32 14.25 1.70
N ARG A 189 -6.42 13.29 1.95
CA ARG A 189 -5.23 13.06 1.13
C ARG A 189 -5.16 11.64 0.62
N GLY A 190 -4.68 11.48 -0.60
CA GLY A 190 -4.40 10.18 -1.19
C GLY A 190 -3.03 10.10 -1.84
N LEU A 191 -2.35 8.97 -1.62
CA LEU A 191 -1.17 8.54 -2.35
C LEU A 191 -1.54 7.29 -3.14
N ALA A 192 -1.41 7.33 -4.46
CA ALA A 192 -1.50 6.13 -5.29
C ALA A 192 -0.11 5.76 -5.81
N MET A 193 0.23 4.49 -5.67
CA MET A 193 1.48 3.92 -6.15
C MET A 193 1.18 2.79 -7.12
N PRO A 194 1.68 2.88 -8.37
CA PRO A 194 1.57 1.76 -9.31
C PRO A 194 2.42 0.60 -8.82
N CYS A 195 1.88 -0.60 -8.94
CA CYS A 195 2.56 -1.85 -8.63
C CYS A 195 2.74 -2.62 -9.92
N HIS A 196 4.00 -2.79 -10.32
CA HIS A 196 4.31 -3.64 -11.46
C HIS A 196 3.99 -5.09 -11.10
N VAL A 197 3.16 -5.72 -11.94
CA VAL A 197 2.85 -7.14 -11.88
C VAL A 197 3.32 -7.77 -13.20
N PRO A 198 3.85 -9.00 -13.19
CA PRO A 198 4.23 -9.68 -14.43
C PRO A 198 3.05 -9.79 -15.41
N GLY A 199 3.33 -9.66 -16.71
CA GLY A 199 2.32 -9.68 -17.78
C GLY A 199 1.63 -8.35 -18.06
N GLU A 200 0.40 -8.40 -18.57
CA GLU A 200 -0.35 -7.22 -19.07
C GLU A 200 -1.32 -6.61 -18.03
N GLN A 201 -1.47 -7.26 -16.87
CA GLN A 201 -2.28 -6.74 -15.79
C GLN A 201 -1.64 -5.49 -15.18
N SER A 202 -2.45 -4.64 -14.55
CA SER A 202 -1.96 -3.47 -13.83
C SER A 202 -2.57 -3.41 -12.44
N SER A 203 -1.77 -3.10 -11.44
CA SER A 203 -2.23 -2.91 -10.06
C SER A 203 -1.82 -1.53 -9.54
N VAL A 204 -2.66 -0.93 -8.70
CA VAL A 204 -2.37 0.33 -8.01
C VAL A 204 -2.77 0.19 -6.55
N MET A 205 -1.83 0.47 -5.65
CA MET A 205 -2.11 0.64 -4.23
C MET A 205 -2.46 2.10 -3.95
N ALA A 206 -3.63 2.36 -3.38
CA ALA A 206 -4.03 3.68 -2.93
C ALA A 206 -4.09 3.73 -1.39
N PHE A 207 -3.41 4.72 -0.83
CA PHE A 207 -3.30 5.00 0.59
C PHE A 207 -4.03 6.31 0.86
N LEU A 208 -5.16 6.26 1.55
CA LEU A 208 -6.05 7.37 1.83
C LEU A 208 -5.99 7.78 3.31
N SER A 209 -5.44 8.96 3.57
CA SER A 209 -5.28 9.52 4.91
C SER A 209 -6.51 10.32 5.32
N ALA A 210 -6.97 10.09 6.54
CA ALA A 210 -7.97 10.92 7.20
C ALA A 210 -7.33 11.97 8.12
N LEU A 211 -8.06 13.05 8.38
CA LEU A 211 -7.66 14.11 9.31
C LEU A 211 -7.31 13.52 10.69
N GLY A 212 -6.08 13.76 11.16
CA GLY A 212 -5.61 13.30 12.47
C GLY A 212 -5.05 11.86 12.51
N THR A 213 -5.27 11.06 11.47
CA THR A 213 -4.74 9.68 11.34
C THR A 213 -4.07 9.49 9.98
N PRO A 214 -2.89 10.10 9.75
CA PRO A 214 -2.21 9.98 8.48
C PRO A 214 -1.64 8.58 8.29
N ILE A 215 -1.61 8.11 7.04
CA ILE A 215 -1.05 6.79 6.74
C ILE A 215 0.46 6.75 7.00
N VAL A 216 1.15 7.82 6.64
CA VAL A 216 2.57 8.07 6.92
C VAL A 216 2.76 9.54 7.26
N ARG A 217 3.81 9.87 8.04
CA ARG A 217 4.13 11.28 8.33
C ARG A 217 4.74 12.01 7.15
N ARG A 218 5.45 11.28 6.30
CA ARG A 218 6.18 11.80 5.16
C ARG A 218 6.23 10.74 4.08
N PHE A 219 6.04 11.18 2.84
CA PHE A 219 6.43 10.41 1.68
C PHE A 219 7.15 11.34 0.70
N GLU A 220 8.01 10.75 -0.11
CA GLU A 220 8.78 11.46 -1.11
C GLU A 220 8.78 10.63 -2.39
N ARG A 221 8.74 11.33 -3.52
CA ARG A 221 8.94 10.74 -4.84
C ARG A 221 10.32 11.12 -5.30
N TRP A 222 11.05 10.11 -5.75
CA TRP A 222 12.41 10.23 -6.24
C TRP A 222 12.47 9.63 -7.64
N GLU A 223 13.10 10.34 -8.58
CA GLU A 223 13.28 9.89 -9.95
C GLU A 223 14.75 9.97 -10.34
N PRO A 224 15.25 9.07 -11.21
CA PRO A 224 16.59 9.17 -11.75
C PRO A 224 16.78 10.50 -12.50
N ASP A 225 17.93 11.13 -12.32
CA ASP A 225 18.35 12.24 -13.15
C ASP A 225 18.56 11.80 -14.61
N ALA A 226 18.82 12.77 -15.50
CA ALA A 226 19.01 12.48 -16.93
C ALA A 226 20.15 11.48 -17.20
N THR A 227 21.16 11.43 -16.33
CA THR A 227 22.29 10.48 -16.43
C THR A 227 22.00 9.13 -15.81
N ARG A 228 20.93 9.00 -15.02
CA ARG A 228 20.56 7.84 -14.19
C ARG A 228 21.65 7.45 -13.17
N GLN A 229 22.47 8.41 -12.75
CA GLN A 229 23.50 8.20 -11.72
C GLN A 229 23.04 8.67 -10.34
N HIS A 230 22.06 9.58 -10.28
CA HIS A 230 21.54 10.12 -9.04
C HIS A 230 20.02 10.08 -9.02
N LEU A 231 19.45 10.08 -7.82
CA LEU A 231 18.02 10.28 -7.60
C LEU A 231 17.78 11.73 -7.22
N LEU A 232 16.86 12.38 -7.91
CA LEU A 232 16.35 13.71 -7.58
C LEU A 232 14.98 13.55 -6.95
N ARG A 233 14.72 14.30 -5.88
CA ARG A 233 13.37 14.39 -5.35
C ARG A 233 12.53 15.12 -6.41
N THR A 234 11.35 14.63 -6.70
CA THR A 234 10.42 15.24 -7.67
C THR A 234 9.08 15.59 -7.05
N GLY A 235 8.95 15.37 -5.74
CA GLY A 235 7.78 15.74 -4.96
C GLY A 235 7.72 14.98 -3.64
N GLY A 236 6.69 15.28 -2.87
CA GLY A 236 6.41 14.60 -1.61
C GLY A 236 5.47 15.43 -0.75
N PHE A 237 5.17 14.92 0.43
CA PHE A 237 4.42 15.65 1.44
C PHE A 237 4.93 15.23 2.82
N CYS A 238 4.96 16.20 3.73
CA CYS A 238 5.28 16.00 5.13
C CYS A 238 4.17 16.62 5.98
N GLU A 239 3.65 15.93 6.98
CA GLU A 239 2.61 16.47 7.85
C GLU A 239 3.07 17.72 8.64
N SER A 240 4.38 17.88 8.87
CA SER A 240 4.93 19.09 9.50
C SER A 240 5.27 20.19 8.50
N ASP A 241 5.80 19.81 7.34
CA ASP A 241 6.43 20.76 6.41
C ASP A 241 5.54 21.09 5.19
N GLY A 242 4.42 20.38 5.03
CA GLY A 242 3.54 20.49 3.87
C GLY A 242 4.10 19.85 2.61
N PRO A 243 3.77 20.38 1.42
CA PRO A 243 4.28 19.89 0.14
C PRO A 243 5.81 19.99 0.07
N LEU A 244 6.45 18.89 -0.34
CA LEU A 244 7.90 18.84 -0.52
C LEU A 244 8.22 19.09 -2.00
N PRO A 245 8.88 20.21 -2.35
CA PRO A 245 9.20 20.53 -3.73
C PRO A 245 10.26 19.56 -4.30
N PRO A 246 10.36 19.44 -5.64
CA PRO A 246 11.51 18.81 -6.29
C PRO A 246 12.84 19.30 -5.71
#